data_AF-A0A243Q5T7-F1
#
_entry.id   AF-A0A243Q5T7-F1
#
_cell.length_a   1.000
_cell.length_b   1.000
_cell.length_c   1.000
_cell.angle_alpha   90.00
_cell.angle_beta   90.00
_cell.angle_gamma   90.00
#
_symmetry.space_group_name_H-M   'P 1'
#
loop_
_entity.id
_entity.type
_entity.pdbx_description
1 polymer ?
#
loop_
_entity_poly.entity_id
_entity_poly.type
_entity_poly.pdbx_seq_one_letter_code
_entity_poly.pdbx_strand_id
1 'polypeptide(L)' 'MNLRLMLEDLEELVSCESFSADHEAVARSARVVADQGFRRLGARPETIVIDGVTHLRWTFGTPRVLLVGHHDT' A
#
# COMPACT_ATOMS: atom_id res chain seq x y z
N MET A 1 -20.00 -2.55 0.75
CA MET A 1 -18.87 -1.92 0.04
C MET A 1 -19.39 -0.67 -0.64
N ASN A 2 -18.81 0.51 -0.37
CA ASN A 2 -19.26 1.77 -0.95
C ASN A 2 -18.39 2.07 -2.19
N LEU A 3 -18.99 2.04 -3.39
CA LEU A 3 -18.26 2.27 -4.66
C LEU A 3 -17.55 3.63 -4.68
N ARG A 4 -18.14 4.67 -4.09
CA ARG A 4 -17.53 5.99 -4.02
C ARG A 4 -16.20 5.96 -3.28
N LEU A 5 -16.18 5.31 -2.12
CA LEU A 5 -14.97 5.16 -1.31
C LEU A 5 -13.87 4.37 -2.03
N MET A 6 -14.25 3.38 -2.85
CA MET A 6 -13.31 2.63 -3.67
C MET A 6 -12.71 3.50 -4.78
N LEU A 7 -13.53 4.32 -5.44
CA LEU A 7 -13.07 5.23 -6.49
C LEU A 7 -12.16 6.34 -5.95
N GLU A 8 -12.47 6.87 -4.76
CA GLU A 8 -11.62 7.86 -4.07
C GLU A 8 -10.23 7.28 -3.73
N ASP A 9 -10.16 6.07 -3.17
CA ASP A 9 -8.88 5.42 -2.91
C ASP A 9 -8.14 5.08 -4.23
N LEU A 10 -8.87 4.65 -5.27
CA LEU A 10 -8.27 4.37 -6.57
C LEU A 10 -7.64 5.63 -7.16
N GLU A 11 -8.37 6.75 -7.17
CA GLU A 11 -7.90 8.04 -7.68
C GLU A 11 -6.65 8.53 -6.94
N GLU A 12 -6.64 8.44 -5.61
CA GLU A 12 -5.48 8.80 -4.79
C GLU A 12 -4.26 7.93 -5.12
N LEU A 13 -4.47 6.61 -5.27
CA LEU A 13 -3.39 5.67 -5.58
C LEU A 13 -2.81 5.89 -6.97
N VAL A 14 -3.66 5.96 -8.00
CA VAL A 14 -3.20 6.08 -9.40
C VAL A 14 -2.65 7.46 -9.74
N SER A 15 -2.97 8.49 -8.95
CA SER A 15 -2.38 9.82 -9.08
C SER A 15 -1.00 9.93 -8.41
N CYS A 16 -0.60 8.92 -7.63
CA CYS A 16 0.72 8.86 -7.02
C CYS A 16 1.70 8.15 -7.95
N GLU A 17 2.69 8.90 -8.46
CA GLU A 17 3.79 8.33 -9.24
C GLU A 17 4.49 7.20 -8.47
N SER A 18 4.74 6.07 -9.14
CA SER A 18 5.23 4.85 -8.53
C SER A 18 6.12 4.00 -9.46
N PHE A 19 6.77 4.62 -10.45
CA PHE A 19 7.71 3.96 -11.35
C PHE A 19 8.68 3.01 -10.61
N SER A 20 8.69 1.71 -10.97
CA SER A 20 9.40 0.68 -10.20
C SER A 20 10.89 0.95 -9.96
N ALA A 21 11.58 1.63 -10.88
CA ALA A 21 13.01 1.95 -10.74
C ALA A 21 13.28 3.25 -9.97
N ASP A 22 12.25 4.05 -9.69
CA ASP A 22 12.34 5.21 -8.81
C ASP A 22 11.92 4.81 -7.38
N HIS A 23 12.89 4.38 -6.58
CA HIS A 23 12.64 3.94 -5.21
C HIS A 23 12.05 5.04 -4.31
N GLU A 24 12.29 6.32 -4.61
CA GLU A 24 11.67 7.41 -3.87
C GLU A 24 10.19 7.54 -4.23
N ALA A 25 9.82 7.36 -5.51
CA ALA A 25 8.43 7.26 -5.94
C ALA A 25 7.72 6.08 -5.29
N VAL A 26 8.34 4.90 -5.30
CA VAL A 26 7.83 3.71 -4.61
C VAL A 26 7.63 3.99 -3.12
N ALA A 27 8.57 4.64 -2.43
CA ALA A 27 8.42 5.00 -1.02
C ALA A 27 7.28 6.00 -0.76
N ARG A 28 6.98 6.92 -1.69
CA ARG A 28 5.82 7.82 -1.60
C ARG A 28 4.51 7.05 -1.81
N SER A 29 4.43 6.22 -2.84
CA SER A 29 3.26 5.38 -3.13
C SER A 29 2.96 4.40 -1.99
N ALA A 30 4.00 3.83 -1.35
CA ALA A 30 3.85 2.99 -0.16
C ALA A 30 3.20 3.75 1.02
N ARG A 31 3.47 5.05 1.20
CA ARG A 31 2.79 5.85 2.24
C ARG A 31 1.30 6.03 1.94
N VAL A 32 0.95 6.26 0.67
CA VAL A 32 -0.45 6.31 0.23
C VAL A 32 -1.17 5.00 0.54
N VAL A 33 -0.57 3.86 0.18
CA VAL A 33 -1.15 2.54 0.45
C VAL A 33 -1.25 2.27 1.96
N ALA A 34 -0.28 2.71 2.76
CA ALA A 34 -0.33 2.58 4.22
C ALA A 34 -1.45 3.43 4.85
N ASP A 35 -1.71 4.62 4.32
CA ASP A 35 -2.81 5.50 4.73
C ASP A 35 -4.18 4.95 4.35
N GLN A 36 -4.34 4.45 3.13
CA GLN A 36 -5.53 3.73 2.69
C GLN A 36 -5.77 2.49 3.55
N GLY A 37 -4.75 1.67 3.76
CA GLY A 37 -4.80 0.47 4.60
C GLY A 37 -5.23 0.80 6.04
N PHE A 38 -4.73 1.87 6.64
CA PHE A 38 -5.17 2.29 7.98
C PHE A 38 -6.65 2.69 8.00
N ARG A 39 -7.12 3.49 7.03
CA ARG A 39 -8.54 3.89 6.95
C ARG A 39 -9.48 2.71 6.76
N ARG A 40 -9.04 1.65 6.06
CA ARG A 40 -9.88 0.48 5.74
C ARG A 40 -9.77 -0.67 6.73
N LEU A 41 -8.58 -0.90 7.31
CA LEU A 41 -8.27 -2.05 8.17
C LEU A 41 -8.12 -1.67 9.64
N GLY A 42 -8.03 -0.37 9.97
CA GLY A 42 -7.83 0.13 11.33
C GLY A 42 -6.42 -0.13 11.90
N ALA A 43 -5.50 -0.63 11.09
CA ALA A 43 -4.13 -0.96 11.51
C ALA A 43 -3.11 -0.46 10.47
N ARG A 44 -2.01 0.10 10.97
CA ARG A 44 -0.85 0.46 10.15
C ARG A 44 -0.07 -0.79 9.74
N PRO A 45 0.51 -0.82 8.53
CA PRO A 45 1.46 -1.86 8.18
C PRO A 45 2.77 -1.70 8.94
N GLU A 46 3.50 -2.79 9.07
CA GLU A 46 4.95 -2.74 9.21
C GLU A 46 5.56 -2.35 7.87
N THR A 47 6.48 -1.38 7.89
CA THR A 47 7.23 -0.95 6.71
C THR A 47 8.59 -1.64 6.72
N ILE A 48 8.92 -2.33 5.64
CA ILE A 48 10.16 -3.10 5.48
C ILE A 48 10.86 -2.58 4.23
N VAL A 49 12.14 -2.23 4.32
CA VAL A 49 12.92 -1.78 3.17
C VAL A 49 13.96 -2.83 2.81
N ILE A 50 13.93 -3.31 1.57
CA ILE A 50 14.86 -4.31 1.03
C ILE A 50 15.43 -3.75 -0.27
N ASP A 51 16.75 -3.64 -0.36
CA ASP A 51 17.45 -3.10 -1.54
C ASP A 51 16.91 -1.74 -2.01
N GLY A 52 16.39 -0.93 -1.08
CA GLY A 52 15.78 0.38 -1.33
C GLY A 52 14.28 0.36 -1.69
N VAL A 53 13.70 -0.81 -1.96
CA VAL A 53 12.27 -0.98 -2.23
C VAL A 53 11.49 -1.03 -0.92
N THR A 54 10.40 -0.26 -0.85
CA THR A 54 9.54 -0.18 0.34
C THR A 54 8.40 -1.20 0.25
N HIS A 55 8.36 -2.16 1.17
CA HIS A 55 7.30 -3.15 1.31
C HIS A 55 6.41 -2.85 2.52
N LEU A 56 5.12 -3.17 2.40
CA LEU A 56 4.15 -3.05 3.48
C LEU A 56 3.63 -4.43 3.87
N ARG A 57 3.70 -4.74 5.17
CA ARG A 57 3.19 -6.00 5.72
C ARG A 57 2.14 -5.73 6.79
N TRP A 58 0.96 -6.34 6.62
CA TRP A 58 -0.02 -6.48 7.68
C TRP A 58 -0.04 -7.91 8.19
N THR A 59 -0.33 -8.08 9.48
CA THR A 59 -0.51 -9.39 10.11
C THR A 59 -1.66 -9.28 11.10
N PHE A 60 -2.63 -10.20 10.98
CA PHE A 60 -3.83 -10.21 11.81
C PHE A 60 -3.97 -11.60 12.47
N GLY A 61 -4.02 -11.64 13.80
CA GLY A 61 -4.13 -12.88 14.56
C GLY A 61 -3.01 -13.89 14.20
N THR A 62 -3.37 -15.16 14.07
CA THR A 62 -2.50 -16.21 13.49
C THR A 62 -2.80 -16.34 12.00
N PRO A 63 -1.91 -15.91 11.09
CA PRO A 63 -2.20 -15.88 9.66
C PRO A 63 -2.37 -17.28 9.07
N ARG A 64 -3.35 -17.45 8.18
CA ARG A 64 -3.60 -18.69 7.42
C ARG A 64 -3.66 -18.48 5.90
N VAL A 65 -3.77 -17.23 5.47
CA VAL A 65 -3.89 -16.80 4.07
C VAL A 65 -2.94 -15.64 3.85
N LEU A 66 -2.25 -15.65 2.72
CA LEU A 66 -1.44 -14.52 2.25
C LEU A 66 -2.15 -13.84 1.09
N LEU A 67 -2.37 -12.54 1.21
CA LEU A 67 -2.72 -11.67 0.09
C LEU A 67 -1.48 -10.87 -0.29
N VAL A 68 -1.08 -10.91 -1.55
CA VAL A 68 0.08 -10.21 -2.09
C VAL A 68 -0.32 -9.42 -3.33
N GLY A 69 0.24 -8.23 -3.46
CA GLY A 69 0.09 -7.35 -4.62
C GLY A 69 1.28 -6.38 -4.67
N HIS A 70 1.34 -5.60 -5.73
CA HIS A 70 2.33 -4.54 -5.92
C HIS A 70 1.59 -3.23 -6.20
N HIS A 71 2.20 -2.11 -5.82
CA HIS A 71 1.62 -0.77 -6.00
C HIS A 71 2.44 0.09 -6.97
N ASP A 72 3.66 -0.32 -7.27
CA ASP A 72 4.52 0.26 -8.29
C ASP A 72 4.09 -0.18 -9.70
N THR A 73 4.49 0.61 -10.70
CA THR A 73 4.16 0.42 -12.11
C THR A 73 5.36 0.57 -13.03
#